data_AF-A0A067Q1M7-F1
#
_entry.id   AF-A0A067Q1M7-F1
#
_cell.length_a   1.000
_cell.length_b   1.000
_cell.length_c   1.000
_cell.angle_alpha   90.00
_cell.angle_beta   90.00
_cell.angle_gamma   90.00
#
_symmetry.space_group_name_H-M   'P 1'
#
loop_
_entity.id
_entity.type
_entity.pdbx_description
1 polymer ?
#
loop_
_entity_poly.entity_id
_entity_poly.type
_entity_poly.pdbx_seq_one_letter_code
_entity_poly.pdbx_strand_id
1 'polypeptide(L)' 'LYLQVQVVENAAFEVLLGRPFFALGQAQSEDSMEGEQKLALTDPNNHSKVTVVTLPRPQRPPASREPQTGF' A
#
# COMPACT_ATOMS: atom_id res chain seq x y z
N LEU A 1 7.26 7.52 -28.91
CA LEU A 1 7.21 6.79 -27.62
C LEU A 1 6.80 7.81 -26.57
N TYR A 2 5.63 7.65 -25.95
CA TYR A 2 5.15 8.57 -24.91
C TYR A 2 5.15 7.82 -23.58
N LEU A 3 5.80 8.38 -22.57
CA LEU A 3 5.79 7.86 -21.20
C LEU A 3 4.67 8.57 -20.43
N GLN A 4 3.76 7.81 -19.82
CA GLN A 4 2.72 8.35 -18.96
C GLN A 4 3.10 8.09 -17.50
N VAL A 5 3.12 9.14 -16.69
CA VAL A 5 3.49 9.11 -15.27
C VAL A 5 2.32 9.66 -14.45
N GLN A 6 2.01 9.02 -13.34
CA GLN A 6 1.03 9.51 -12.36
C GLN A 6 1.77 9.97 -11.11
N VAL A 7 1.57 11.24 -10.75
CA VAL A 7 2.06 11.81 -9.48
C VAL A 7 0.92 11.78 -8.48
N VAL A 8 1.18 11.24 -7.30
CA VAL A 8 0.21 11.17 -6.20
C VAL A 8 0.81 11.90 -5.00
N GLU A 9 0.18 12.99 -4.56
CA GLU A 9 0.68 13.80 -3.44
C GLU A 9 0.63 13.05 -2.10
N ASN A 10 -0.42 12.25 -1.89
CA ASN A 10 -0.63 11.45 -0.70
C ASN A 10 -0.87 9.99 -1.09
N ALA A 11 0.20 9.21 -1.19
CA ALA A 11 0.10 7.79 -1.48
C ALA A 11 -0.42 7.03 -0.24
N ALA A 12 -1.28 6.04 -0.46
CA ALA A 12 -1.76 5.16 0.61
C ALA A 12 -0.74 4.06 0.99
N PHE A 13 0.51 4.21 0.56
CA PHE A 13 1.61 3.28 0.78
C PHE A 13 2.92 4.08 0.89
N GLU A 14 3.84 3.58 1.71
CA GLU A 14 5.17 4.18 1.87
C GLU A 14 6.20 3.58 0.89
N VAL A 15 6.00 2.32 0.50
CA VAL A 15 6.92 1.55 -0.34
C VAL A 15 6.14 0.73 -1.36
N LEU A 16 6.66 0.68 -2.60
CA LEU A 16 6.20 -0.26 -3.63
C LEU A 16 7.28 -1.32 -3.84
N LEU A 17 6.91 -2.57 -3.60
CA LEU A 17 7.79 -3.69 -3.91
C LEU A 17 7.55 -4.17 -5.34
N GLY A 18 8.59 -4.03 -6.15
CA GLY A 18 8.60 -4.54 -7.51
C GLY A 18 9.02 -6.02 -7.60
N ARG A 19 8.96 -6.55 -8.82
CA ARG A 19 9.42 -7.90 -9.19
C ARG A 19 10.79 -8.31 -8.63
N PRO A 20 11.82 -7.43 -8.54
CA PRO A 20 13.10 -7.81 -7.97
C PRO A 20 13.02 -8.28 -6.52
N PHE A 21 12.14 -7.67 -5.71
CA PHE A 21 11.96 -8.06 -4.30
C PHE A 21 11.21 -9.38 -4.16
N PHE A 22 10.22 -9.63 -5.02
CA PHE A 22 9.52 -10.92 -5.06
C PHE A 22 10.44 -12.07 -5.50
N ALA A 23 11.34 -11.81 -6.45
CA ALA A 23 12.22 -12.84 -7.01
C ALA A 23 13.47 -13.09 -6.16
N LEU A 24 14.09 -12.04 -5.63
CA LEU A 24 15.37 -12.16 -4.92
C LEU A 24 15.18 -12.30 -3.41
N GLY A 25 14.30 -11.51 -2.78
CA GLY A 25 14.20 -11.43 -1.32
C GLY A 25 12.88 -11.92 -0.74
N GLN A 26 12.23 -12.85 -1.44
CA GLN A 26 10.94 -13.47 -1.08
C GLN A 26 10.03 -12.55 -0.25
N ALA A 27 9.32 -11.65 -0.92
CA ALA A 27 8.32 -10.83 -0.27
C ALA A 27 6.96 -11.54 -0.24
N GLN A 28 6.30 -11.59 0.92
CA GLN A 28 4.96 -12.14 1.11
C GLN A 28 4.05 -11.09 1.73
N SER A 29 2.88 -10.88 1.14
CA SER A 29 1.82 -10.02 1.68
C SER A 29 0.65 -10.87 2.17
N GLU A 30 0.10 -10.51 3.32
CA GLU A 30 -1.12 -11.09 3.89
C GLU A 30 -2.09 -9.95 4.23
N ASP A 31 -3.23 -9.95 3.55
CA ASP A 31 -4.29 -8.96 3.75
C ASP A 31 -5.32 -9.49 4.74
N SER A 32 -5.71 -8.66 5.70
CA SER A 32 -6.78 -8.96 6.65
C SER A 32 -8.09 -8.29 6.24
N MET A 33 -9.21 -8.93 6.59
CA MET A 33 -10.55 -8.36 6.42
C MET A 33 -10.76 -7.09 7.28
N GLU A 34 -9.95 -6.89 8.32
CA GLU A 34 -9.98 -5.69 9.16
C GLU A 34 -9.26 -4.49 8.52
N GLY A 35 -8.68 -4.66 7.32
CA GLY A 35 -8.01 -3.60 6.58
C GLY A 35 -6.55 -3.36 6.98
N GLU A 36 -6.00 -4.21 7.85
CA GLU A 36 -4.55 -4.32 8.06
C GLU A 36 -3.91 -5.21 6.99
N GLN A 37 -2.67 -4.92 6.64
CA GLN A 37 -1.84 -5.74 5.76
C GLN A 37 -0.52 -6.04 6.48
N LYS A 38 -0.05 -7.28 6.39
CA LYS A 38 1.27 -7.71 6.86
C LYS A 38 2.16 -7.99 5.67
N LEU A 39 3.34 -7.38 5.67
CA LEU A 39 4.34 -7.57 4.65
C LEU A 39 5.60 -8.17 5.26
N ALA A 40 5.93 -9.40 4.87
CA ALA A 40 7.14 -10.09 5.29
C ALA A 40 8.19 -10.08 4.18
N LEU A 41 9.42 -9.72 4.53
CA LEU A 41 10.58 -9.76 3.64
C LEU A 41 11.62 -10.71 4.23
N THR A 42 12.14 -11.60 3.38
CA THR A 42 13.17 -12.55 3.76
C THR A 42 14.47 -12.21 3.04
N ASP A 43 15.51 -11.85 3.77
CA ASP A 43 16.83 -11.64 3.19
C ASP A 43 17.34 -12.94 2.56
N PRO A 44 17.65 -12.98 1.25
CA PRO A 44 18.11 -14.20 0.60
C PRO A 44 19.52 -14.61 1.03
N ASN A 45 20.31 -13.70 1.59
CA ASN A 45 21.71 -13.97 1.91
C ASN A 45 21.86 -14.70 3.25
N ASN A 46 20.98 -14.43 4.22
CA ASN A 46 21.07 -14.99 5.57
C ASN A 46 19.73 -15.52 6.11
N HIS A 47 18.66 -15.46 5.31
CA HIS A 47 17.30 -15.89 5.66
C HIS A 47 16.66 -15.14 6.84
N SER A 48 17.20 -13.99 7.23
CA SER A 48 16.58 -13.13 8.24
C SER A 48 15.25 -12.60 7.72
N LYS A 49 14.25 -12.57 8.59
CA LYS A 49 12.90 -12.14 8.25
C LYS A 49 12.54 -10.86 9.00
N VAL A 50 12.03 -9.88 8.26
CA VAL A 50 11.41 -8.68 8.83
C VAL A 50 9.94 -8.62 8.40
N THR A 51 9.07 -8.27 9.34
CA THR A 51 7.64 -8.10 9.07
C THR A 51 7.25 -6.66 9.37
N VAL A 52 6.68 -5.99 8.37
CA VAL A 52 6.09 -4.66 8.47
C VAL A 52 4.58 -4.82 8.50
N VAL A 53 3.92 -4.21 9.48
CA VAL A 53 2.45 -4.20 9.59
C VAL A 53 1.96 -2.82 9.19
N THR A 54 0.96 -2.75 8.33
CA THR A 54 0.34 -1.48 7.94
C THR A 54 -0.74 -1.09 8.94
N LEU A 55 -0.94 0.22 9.11
CA LEU A 55 -2.09 0.72 9.85
C LEU A 55 -3.38 0.52 9.03
N PRO A 56 -4.53 0.27 9.68
CA PRO A 56 -5.81 0.28 8.99
C PRO A 56 -6.04 1.62 8.31
N ARG A 57 -6.61 1.60 7.10
CA ARG A 57 -6.94 2.83 6.39
C ARG A 57 -7.91 3.65 7.24
N PRO A 58 -7.63 4.94 7.53
CA PRO A 58 -8.59 5.79 8.22
C PRO A 58 -9.86 5.89 7.39
N GLN A 59 -11.03 5.72 8.03
CA GLN A 59 -12.30 5.84 7.34
C GLN A 59 -12.41 7.24 6.74
N ARG A 60 -12.73 7.32 5.45
CA ARG A 60 -12.97 8.60 4.79
C ARG A 60 -14.14 9.27 5.55
N PRO A 61 -14.01 10.53 6.00
CA PRO A 61 -15.14 11.24 6.57
C PRO A 61 -16.31 11.20 5.58
N PRO A 62 -17.55 11.07 6.06
CA PRO A 62 -18.70 11.10 5.16
C PRO A 62 -18.61 12.34 4.29
N ALA A 63 -18.78 12.17 2.97
CA ALA A 63 -18.75 13.29 2.05
C ALA A 63 -19.75 14.35 2.54
N SER A 64 -19.28 15.57 2.79
CA SER A 64 -20.17 16.68 3.09
C SER A 64 -21.15 16.78 1.93
N ARG A 65 -22.43 16.51 2.19
CA ARG A 65 -23.48 16.80 1.22
C ARG A 65 -23.53 18.31 1.15
N GLU A 66 -22.89 18.91 0.15
CA GLU A 66 -23.17 20.29 -0.20
C GLU A 66 -24.69 20.41 -0.40
N PRO A 67 -25.37 21.34 0.29
CA PRO A 67 -26.77 21.56 0.03
C PRO A 67 -26.91 21.97 -1.44
N GLN A 68 -27.60 21.13 -2.21
CA GLN A 68 -27.97 21.45 -3.58
C GLN A 68 -28.84 22.70 -3.52
N THR A 69 -28.22 23.86 -3.79
CA THR A 69 -28.94 25.12 -3.92
C THR A 69 -29.62 25.05 -5.27
N GLY A 70 -30.91 24.71 -5.25
CA GLY A 70 -31.73 24.65 -6.44
C GLY A 70 -31.84 26.00 -7.14
N PHE A 71 -31.88 25.96 -8.46
CA PHE A 71 -32.49 26.96 -9.32
C PHE A 71 -33.50 26.24 -10.21
#